data_AF-A0A9E1IF35-F1
#
_entry.id   AF-A0A9E1IF35-F1
#
_cell.length_a   1.000
_cell.length_b   1.000
_cell.length_c   1.000
_cell.angle_alpha   90.00
_cell.angle_beta   90.00
_cell.angle_gamma   90.00
#
_symmetry.space_group_name_H-M   'P 1'
#
loop_
_entity.id
_entity.type
_entity.pdbx_description
1 polymer ?
#
loop_
_entity_poly.entity_id
_entity_poly.type
_entity_poly.pdbx_seq_one_letter_code
_entity_poly.pdbx_strand_id
1 'polypeptide(L)'
;MLLLLLSLVALGEAPLEMTFETATNGPVGRRTVQDDASIVFFYGGEQRGVLGDCGCPSRPRGGLARFDSYVRASRKTNPNTPSLIINSGNWLDDTIGLDNELRRDVVVANNYVMKGLEFGGWDVLNVAYPDVPFLVERGFPDQAISASIRVDEGPKAYTTVEMGDTTLAITGISHNGLTFIEPEGVQFLEPMAALDEVIPQMRAEADIVVVLAFEPQRQTNSIVGRDDIDVFIEGGQHRNHFEPIVRGRTIWVRSRYQTMRMGELRLWIEDSLITKAIDRKIDLDDQVSSTRALLRLTRAQSKELDSIRQDLFGL
;
A
#
# COMPACT_ATOMS: atom_id res chain seq x y z
N MET A 1 -21.09 7.32 59.27
CA MET A 1 -20.76 7.96 57.99
C MET A 1 -20.05 6.91 57.16
N LEU A 2 -20.82 6.21 56.32
CA LEU A 2 -20.40 5.03 55.55
C LEU A 2 -19.81 5.54 54.22
N LEU A 3 -18.49 5.47 54.02
CA LEU A 3 -17.89 5.74 52.71
C LEU A 3 -17.93 4.45 51.88
N LEU A 4 -18.83 4.41 50.90
CA LEU A 4 -18.75 3.46 49.79
C LEU A 4 -17.56 3.86 48.91
N LEU A 5 -16.52 3.02 48.88
CA LEU A 5 -15.54 2.98 47.80
C LEU A 5 -16.18 2.23 46.63
N LEU A 6 -16.71 2.99 45.67
CA LEU A 6 -17.02 2.49 44.33
C LEU A 6 -15.69 2.25 43.61
N SER A 7 -15.29 0.99 43.52
CA SER A 7 -14.25 0.54 42.61
C SER A 7 -14.79 0.66 41.18
N LEU A 8 -14.35 1.68 40.45
CA LEU A 8 -14.44 1.72 38.99
C LEU A 8 -13.58 0.56 38.46
N VAL A 9 -14.23 -0.52 38.06
CA VAL A 9 -13.59 -1.54 37.21
C VAL A 9 -13.49 -0.90 35.83
N ALA A 10 -12.30 -0.37 35.49
CA ALA A 10 -11.96 -0.17 34.10
C ALA A 10 -12.03 -1.55 33.44
N LEU A 11 -13.04 -1.78 32.61
CA LEU A 11 -13.08 -2.90 31.68
C LEU A 11 -11.87 -2.72 30.77
N GLY A 12 -10.76 -3.38 31.12
CA GLY A 12 -9.57 -3.39 30.29
C GLY A 12 -9.90 -4.11 28.99
N GLU A 13 -9.82 -3.40 27.87
CA GLU A 13 -9.84 -4.00 26.54
C GLU A 13 -8.79 -5.11 26.52
N ALA A 14 -9.17 -6.30 26.05
CA ALA A 14 -8.21 -7.37 25.86
C ALA A 14 -7.10 -6.88 24.91
N PRO A 15 -5.82 -7.10 25.22
CA PRO A 15 -4.75 -6.60 24.38
C PRO A 15 -4.80 -7.28 23.01
N LEU A 16 -4.66 -6.48 21.95
CA LEU A 16 -4.52 -6.95 20.57
C LEU A 16 -3.46 -8.06 20.47
N GLU A 17 -3.85 -9.23 19.98
CA GLU A 17 -2.92 -10.32 19.66
C GLU A 17 -2.29 -10.06 18.29
N MET A 18 -0.99 -9.71 18.25
CA MET A 18 -0.25 -9.54 17.00
C MET A 18 0.73 -10.70 16.79
N THR A 19 0.65 -11.35 15.62
CA THR A 19 1.64 -12.32 15.19
C THR A 19 2.21 -11.98 13.81
N PHE A 20 3.34 -12.61 13.49
CA PHE A 20 4.09 -12.33 12.29
C PHE A 20 4.69 -13.58 11.69
N GLU A 21 4.61 -13.71 10.37
CA GLU A 21 5.25 -14.81 9.67
C GLU A 21 5.75 -14.44 8.28
N THR A 22 6.59 -15.32 7.75
CA THR A 22 7.19 -15.18 6.43
C THR A 22 7.02 -16.46 5.62
N ALA A 23 6.33 -16.36 4.49
CA ALA A 23 6.08 -17.48 3.59
C ALA A 23 7.09 -17.45 2.43
N THR A 24 8.20 -18.19 2.53
CA THR A 24 9.30 -18.18 1.54
C THR A 24 9.42 -19.42 0.67
N ASN A 25 8.72 -20.52 0.98
CA ASN A 25 9.02 -21.82 0.39
C ASN A 25 7.78 -22.45 -0.27
N GLY A 26 8.02 -23.12 -1.40
CA GLY A 26 7.02 -23.92 -2.10
C GLY A 26 6.14 -23.12 -3.06
N PRO A 27 5.25 -23.79 -3.81
CA PRO A 27 4.30 -23.14 -4.70
C PRO A 27 3.25 -22.33 -3.92
N VAL A 28 2.50 -21.50 -4.63
CA VAL A 28 1.46 -20.60 -4.07
C VAL A 28 0.55 -21.28 -3.06
N GLY A 29 0.03 -22.48 -3.35
CA GLY A 29 -0.88 -23.19 -2.46
C GLY A 29 -0.28 -23.65 -1.13
N ARG A 30 1.05 -23.65 -0.97
CA ARG A 30 1.72 -23.87 0.33
C ARG A 30 1.97 -22.58 1.10
N ARG A 31 1.77 -21.43 0.45
CA ARG A 31 1.98 -20.10 1.04
C ARG A 31 0.66 -19.46 1.46
N THR A 32 -0.48 -19.90 0.92
CA THR A 32 -1.79 -19.46 1.41
C THR A 32 -2.15 -20.16 2.72
N VAL A 33 -2.91 -19.46 3.56
CA VAL A 33 -3.47 -19.99 4.80
C VAL A 33 -4.98 -20.00 4.71
N GLN A 34 -5.60 -20.97 5.37
CA GLN A 34 -7.04 -21.02 5.57
C GLN A 34 -7.33 -20.63 7.02
N ASP A 35 -8.18 -19.64 7.21
CA ASP A 35 -8.60 -19.15 8.51
C ASP A 35 -9.95 -18.43 8.42
N ASP A 36 -10.34 -17.78 9.50
CA ASP A 36 -11.59 -17.04 9.70
C ASP A 36 -11.36 -15.54 9.91
N ALA A 37 -10.29 -14.97 9.34
CA ALA A 37 -10.06 -13.52 9.41
C ALA A 37 -11.29 -12.74 8.90
N SER A 38 -11.64 -11.66 9.60
CA SER A 38 -12.73 -10.75 9.24
C SER A 38 -12.40 -9.99 7.94
N ILE A 39 -11.16 -9.51 7.80
CA ILE A 39 -10.70 -8.72 6.64
C ILE A 39 -9.24 -9.09 6.32
N VAL A 40 -8.88 -9.06 5.02
CA VAL A 40 -7.49 -9.22 4.57
C VAL A 40 -7.06 -8.03 3.70
N PHE A 41 -5.92 -7.43 4.02
CA PHE A 41 -5.22 -6.48 3.15
C PHE A 41 -4.03 -7.14 2.47
N PHE A 42 -4.06 -7.19 1.15
CA PHE A 42 -2.87 -7.45 0.34
C PHE A 42 -2.22 -6.12 0.02
N TYR A 43 -1.02 -5.89 0.53
CA TYR A 43 -0.38 -4.59 0.38
C TYR A 43 1.03 -4.70 -0.21
N GLY A 44 1.38 -3.63 -0.90
CA GLY A 44 2.68 -3.43 -1.52
C GLY A 44 2.82 -1.97 -1.93
N GLY A 45 3.80 -1.71 -2.78
CA GLY A 45 4.05 -0.36 -3.30
C GLY A 45 5.42 -0.28 -3.95
N GLU A 46 5.81 0.95 -4.26
CA GLU A 46 7.14 1.28 -4.72
C GLU A 46 7.54 0.58 -6.03
N GLN A 47 6.58 0.35 -6.94
CA GLN A 47 6.84 -0.29 -8.24
C GLN A 47 7.79 0.55 -9.11
N ARG A 48 7.73 1.89 -9.01
CA ARG A 48 8.60 2.83 -9.73
C ARG A 48 8.69 2.54 -11.22
N GLY A 49 7.53 2.45 -11.88
CA GLY A 49 7.48 2.17 -13.31
C GLY A 49 7.76 0.71 -13.70
N VAL A 50 7.96 -0.22 -12.75
CA VAL A 50 8.30 -1.62 -13.04
C VAL A 50 7.12 -2.55 -12.81
N LEU A 51 6.70 -3.28 -13.86
CA LEU A 51 5.71 -4.37 -13.75
C LEU A 51 6.33 -5.71 -13.36
N GLY A 52 7.57 -5.90 -13.81
CA GLY A 52 8.30 -7.17 -13.71
C GLY A 52 8.92 -7.41 -12.34
N ASP A 53 9.70 -8.46 -12.27
CA ASP A 53 10.51 -8.75 -11.08
C ASP A 53 11.80 -7.94 -11.06
N CYS A 54 12.61 -8.15 -10.01
CA CYS A 54 13.88 -7.43 -9.84
C CYS A 54 14.92 -7.67 -10.95
N GLY A 55 14.68 -8.57 -11.91
CA GLY A 55 15.65 -8.93 -12.94
C GLY A 55 16.88 -9.67 -12.38
N CYS A 56 16.82 -10.12 -11.13
CA CYS A 56 17.93 -10.78 -10.46
C CYS A 56 18.29 -12.10 -11.19
N PRO A 57 19.57 -12.36 -11.54
CA PRO A 57 19.97 -13.56 -12.29
C PRO A 57 19.64 -14.87 -11.57
N SER A 58 19.61 -14.84 -10.24
CA SER A 58 19.23 -15.95 -9.39
C SER A 58 18.07 -15.53 -8.50
N ARG A 59 17.03 -16.38 -8.46
CA ARG A 59 15.82 -16.22 -7.64
C ARG A 59 15.18 -14.83 -7.80
N PRO A 60 14.68 -14.49 -9.00
CA PRO A 60 14.02 -13.21 -9.23
C PRO A 60 12.79 -13.06 -8.33
N ARG A 61 12.56 -11.85 -7.81
CA ARG A 61 11.51 -11.54 -6.84
C ARG A 61 10.61 -10.39 -7.28
N GLY A 62 9.37 -10.43 -6.84
CA GLY A 62 8.36 -9.40 -7.11
C GLY A 62 7.63 -9.65 -8.42
N GLY A 63 7.12 -8.57 -8.99
CA GLY A 63 6.33 -8.57 -10.22
C GLY A 63 4.83 -8.70 -9.96
N LEU A 64 4.05 -7.84 -10.61
CA LEU A 64 2.60 -7.78 -10.43
C LEU A 64 1.90 -9.09 -10.85
N ALA A 65 2.47 -9.83 -11.81
CA ALA A 65 1.92 -11.10 -12.25
C ALA A 65 1.98 -12.20 -11.17
N ARG A 66 3.03 -12.20 -10.32
CA ARG A 66 3.15 -13.13 -9.18
C ARG A 66 2.26 -12.68 -8.03
N PHE A 67 2.20 -11.37 -7.77
CA PHE A 67 1.29 -10.77 -6.80
C PHE A 67 -0.16 -11.18 -7.09
N ASP A 68 -0.66 -10.91 -8.30
CA ASP A 68 -2.03 -11.25 -8.73
C ASP A 68 -2.30 -12.76 -8.63
N SER A 69 -1.33 -13.60 -9.01
CA SER A 69 -1.48 -15.06 -8.87
C SER A 69 -1.64 -15.50 -7.43
N TYR A 70 -0.92 -14.87 -6.51
CA TYR A 70 -1.03 -15.18 -5.10
C TYR A 70 -2.38 -14.69 -4.54
N VAL A 71 -2.78 -13.45 -4.83
CA VAL A 71 -4.06 -12.90 -4.36
C VAL A 71 -5.23 -13.77 -4.80
N ARG A 72 -5.26 -14.19 -6.08
CA ARG A 72 -6.29 -15.12 -6.59
C ARG A 72 -6.31 -16.44 -5.84
N ALA A 73 -5.16 -16.98 -5.48
CA ALA A 73 -5.08 -18.22 -4.72
C ALA A 73 -5.56 -18.02 -3.27
N SER A 74 -5.17 -16.92 -2.62
CA SER A 74 -5.60 -16.61 -1.26
C SER A 74 -7.12 -16.39 -1.17
N ARG A 75 -7.69 -15.63 -2.12
CA ARG A 75 -9.15 -15.47 -2.29
C ARG A 75 -9.85 -16.80 -2.56
N LYS A 76 -9.23 -17.71 -3.33
CA LYS A 76 -9.77 -19.06 -3.55
C LYS A 76 -9.73 -19.92 -2.28
N THR A 77 -8.68 -19.78 -1.46
CA THR A 77 -8.56 -20.50 -0.19
C THR A 77 -9.58 -19.98 0.84
N ASN A 78 -9.88 -18.68 0.83
CA ASN A 78 -10.82 -18.04 1.75
C ASN A 78 -11.91 -17.26 0.98
N PRO A 79 -12.87 -17.95 0.33
CA PRO A 79 -13.82 -17.32 -0.59
C PRO A 79 -14.81 -16.36 0.09
N ASN A 80 -14.99 -16.48 1.41
CA ASN A 80 -15.94 -15.66 2.18
C ASN A 80 -15.25 -14.53 2.97
N THR A 81 -13.92 -14.45 2.93
CA THR A 81 -13.19 -13.40 3.62
C THR A 81 -13.03 -12.20 2.68
N PRO A 82 -13.62 -11.04 3.01
CA PRO A 82 -13.49 -9.85 2.18
C PRO A 82 -12.03 -9.37 2.20
N SER A 83 -11.54 -8.89 1.05
CA SER A 83 -10.13 -8.49 0.92
C SER A 83 -9.90 -7.33 -0.05
N LEU A 84 -8.97 -6.44 0.33
CA LEU A 84 -8.52 -5.31 -0.49
C LEU A 84 -7.07 -5.48 -0.93
N ILE A 85 -6.75 -4.97 -2.11
CA ILE A 85 -5.41 -4.81 -2.66
C ILE A 85 -5.03 -3.32 -2.57
N ILE A 86 -3.99 -3.00 -1.81
CA ILE A 86 -3.67 -1.62 -1.42
C ILE A 86 -2.22 -1.27 -1.74
N ASN A 87 -2.00 -0.10 -2.35
CA ASN A 87 -0.67 0.45 -2.66
C ASN A 87 -0.27 1.56 -1.70
N SER A 88 0.91 1.46 -1.08
CA SER A 88 1.43 2.46 -0.14
C SER A 88 2.12 3.68 -0.80
N GLY A 89 2.21 3.74 -2.14
CA GLY A 89 2.74 4.90 -2.88
C GLY A 89 4.03 4.60 -3.67
N ASN A 90 4.47 5.60 -4.45
CA ASN A 90 5.70 5.58 -5.27
C ASN A 90 5.67 4.46 -6.33
N TRP A 91 4.50 4.23 -6.90
CA TRP A 91 4.26 3.18 -7.88
C TRP A 91 4.64 3.63 -9.30
N LEU A 92 4.78 4.94 -9.53
CA LEU A 92 5.31 5.52 -10.76
C LEU A 92 6.76 5.98 -10.59
N ASP A 93 7.47 6.06 -11.71
CA ASP A 93 8.82 6.65 -11.80
C ASP A 93 8.69 8.15 -12.13
N ASP A 94 9.45 8.98 -11.42
CA ASP A 94 9.47 10.44 -11.51
C ASP A 94 10.72 10.97 -12.22
N THR A 95 11.51 10.11 -12.86
CA THR A 95 12.79 10.53 -13.43
C THR A 95 12.61 11.55 -14.57
N ILE A 96 13.11 12.76 -14.31
CA ILE A 96 13.11 13.91 -15.21
C ILE A 96 14.33 13.89 -16.15
N GLY A 97 14.12 14.27 -17.41
CA GLY A 97 15.14 14.46 -18.44
C GLY A 97 15.89 15.80 -18.34
N LEU A 98 16.81 16.06 -19.27
CA LEU A 98 17.55 17.34 -19.34
C LEU A 98 16.67 18.51 -19.79
N ASP A 99 15.54 18.21 -20.40
CA ASP A 99 14.50 19.13 -20.84
C ASP A 99 13.52 19.53 -19.71
N ASN A 100 13.76 19.05 -18.49
CA ASN A 100 12.90 19.26 -17.33
C ASN A 100 11.50 18.62 -17.46
N GLU A 101 11.37 17.64 -18.37
CA GLU A 101 10.15 16.86 -18.58
C GLU A 101 10.35 15.40 -18.12
N LEU A 102 9.27 14.67 -17.88
CA LEU A 102 9.38 13.22 -17.65
C LEU A 102 10.05 12.54 -18.84
N ARG A 103 11.07 11.71 -18.55
CA ARG A 103 11.83 11.02 -19.60
C ARG A 103 10.90 10.11 -20.42
N ARG A 104 11.14 10.01 -21.73
CA ARG A 104 10.25 9.24 -22.64
C ARG A 104 10.05 7.78 -22.22
N ASP A 105 11.09 7.09 -21.77
CA ASP A 105 10.98 5.71 -21.28
C ASP A 105 10.22 5.63 -19.95
N VAL A 106 10.31 6.65 -19.09
CA VAL A 106 9.53 6.76 -17.84
C VAL A 106 8.05 6.90 -18.14
N VAL A 107 7.67 7.79 -19.06
CA VAL A 107 6.27 7.93 -19.50
C VAL A 107 5.72 6.61 -20.00
N VAL A 108 6.48 5.88 -20.83
CA VAL A 108 6.06 4.55 -21.31
C VAL A 108 5.97 3.55 -20.15
N ALA A 109 6.97 3.50 -19.27
CA ALA A 109 6.98 2.60 -18.11
C ALA A 109 5.75 2.82 -17.21
N ASN A 110 5.44 4.08 -16.88
CA ASN A 110 4.30 4.46 -16.05
C ASN A 110 2.95 4.12 -16.69
N ASN A 111 2.80 4.32 -18.00
CA ASN A 111 1.60 3.89 -18.73
C ASN A 111 1.35 2.37 -18.62
N TYR A 112 2.43 1.57 -18.65
CA TYR A 112 2.32 0.12 -18.43
C TYR A 112 1.98 -0.22 -16.98
N VAL A 113 2.54 0.50 -15.99
CA VAL A 113 2.18 0.33 -14.59
C VAL A 113 0.70 0.63 -14.35
N MET A 114 0.17 1.74 -14.85
CA MET A 114 -1.25 2.08 -14.76
C MET A 114 -2.15 0.93 -15.24
N LYS A 115 -1.86 0.39 -16.44
CA LYS A 115 -2.56 -0.78 -16.98
C LYS A 115 -2.40 -2.01 -16.10
N GLY A 116 -1.21 -2.24 -15.53
CA GLY A 116 -0.93 -3.37 -14.67
C GLY A 116 -1.70 -3.32 -13.34
N LEU A 117 -1.82 -2.13 -12.75
CA LEU A 117 -2.61 -1.92 -11.54
C LEU A 117 -4.11 -2.09 -11.81
N GLU A 118 -4.60 -1.55 -12.94
CA GLU A 118 -5.98 -1.76 -13.39
C GLU A 118 -6.28 -3.25 -13.60
N PHE A 119 -5.46 -3.96 -14.38
CA PHE A 119 -5.62 -5.41 -14.61
C PHE A 119 -5.48 -6.25 -13.35
N GLY A 120 -4.66 -5.78 -12.39
CA GLY A 120 -4.46 -6.44 -11.10
C GLY A 120 -5.62 -6.22 -10.12
N GLY A 121 -6.55 -5.32 -10.42
CA GLY A 121 -7.68 -4.99 -9.56
C GLY A 121 -7.25 -4.36 -8.24
N TRP A 122 -6.30 -3.42 -8.28
CA TRP A 122 -5.89 -2.68 -7.09
C TRP A 122 -7.03 -1.78 -6.63
N ASP A 123 -7.42 -1.90 -5.36
CA ASP A 123 -8.61 -1.28 -4.82
C ASP A 123 -8.34 0.15 -4.32
N VAL A 124 -7.14 0.39 -3.77
CA VAL A 124 -6.74 1.69 -3.23
C VAL A 124 -5.28 1.99 -3.58
N LEU A 125 -5.02 3.18 -4.11
CA LEU A 125 -3.70 3.64 -4.50
C LEU A 125 -3.35 4.93 -3.73
N ASN A 126 -2.44 4.84 -2.75
CA ASN A 126 -1.86 6.05 -2.16
C ASN A 126 -1.07 6.80 -3.25
N VAL A 127 -1.40 8.06 -3.49
CA VAL A 127 -0.58 8.93 -4.34
C VAL A 127 0.52 9.52 -3.47
N ALA A 128 1.76 9.20 -3.84
CA ALA A 128 2.95 9.77 -3.25
C ALA A 128 3.52 10.91 -4.10
N TYR A 129 4.43 11.71 -3.51
CA TYR A 129 5.12 12.78 -4.23
C TYR A 129 5.71 12.34 -5.59
N PRO A 130 6.41 11.19 -5.71
CA PRO A 130 6.94 10.73 -7.01
C PRO A 130 5.85 10.38 -8.04
N ASP A 131 4.62 10.11 -7.62
CA ASP A 131 3.55 9.75 -8.55
C ASP A 131 2.96 10.98 -9.26
N VAL A 132 3.07 12.17 -8.63
CA VAL A 132 2.41 13.40 -9.06
C VAL A 132 2.81 13.86 -10.46
N PRO A 133 4.11 13.96 -10.83
CA PRO A 133 4.49 14.52 -12.13
C PRO A 133 3.82 13.83 -13.32
N PHE A 134 3.59 12.53 -13.22
CA PHE A 134 2.91 11.79 -14.29
C PHE A 134 1.39 11.98 -14.26
N LEU A 135 0.80 12.02 -13.07
CA LEU A 135 -0.66 12.02 -12.86
C LEU A 135 -1.29 13.37 -13.15
N VAL A 136 -0.63 14.50 -12.84
CA VAL A 136 -1.19 15.83 -13.12
C VAL A 136 -1.43 16.07 -14.61
N GLU A 137 -0.64 15.43 -15.48
CA GLU A 137 -0.80 15.53 -16.94
C GLU A 137 -1.79 14.52 -17.52
N ARG A 138 -2.05 13.41 -16.82
CA ARG A 138 -2.75 12.23 -17.37
C ARG A 138 -4.02 11.84 -16.62
N GLY A 139 -4.31 12.54 -15.54
CA GLY A 139 -5.42 12.27 -14.65
C GLY A 139 -5.07 11.25 -13.56
N PHE A 140 -5.83 11.32 -12.48
CA PHE A 140 -5.76 10.40 -11.36
C PHE A 140 -6.75 9.24 -11.56
N PRO A 141 -6.36 7.99 -11.28
CA PRO A 141 -7.31 6.88 -11.32
C PRO A 141 -8.35 7.00 -10.18
N ASP A 142 -9.54 6.42 -10.34
CA ASP A 142 -10.64 6.53 -9.37
C ASP A 142 -10.29 6.00 -7.96
N GLN A 143 -9.32 5.08 -7.89
CA GLN A 143 -8.78 4.46 -6.68
C GLN A 143 -7.72 5.32 -5.98
N ALA A 144 -7.31 6.44 -6.57
CA ALA A 144 -6.28 7.31 -6.03
C ALA A 144 -6.77 8.06 -4.80
N ILE A 145 -5.99 7.96 -3.72
CA ILE A 145 -6.20 8.69 -2.48
C ILE A 145 -4.93 9.39 -2.02
N SER A 146 -5.07 10.57 -1.43
CA SER A 146 -4.02 11.27 -0.68
C SER A 146 -4.64 12.44 0.08
N ALA A 147 -4.48 12.48 1.40
CA ALA A 147 -4.78 13.66 2.21
C ALA A 147 -3.68 14.72 2.09
N SER A 148 -2.44 14.32 1.79
CA SER A 148 -1.30 15.24 1.76
C SER A 148 -1.02 15.87 0.40
N ILE A 149 -1.82 15.57 -0.63
CA ILE A 149 -1.66 16.12 -1.99
C ILE A 149 -3.00 16.70 -2.43
N ARG A 150 -2.99 18.00 -2.76
CA ARG A 150 -4.16 18.69 -3.32
C ARG A 150 -3.84 19.24 -4.70
N VAL A 151 -4.71 18.95 -5.64
CA VAL A 151 -4.69 19.46 -7.01
C VAL A 151 -6.12 19.46 -7.52
N ASP A 152 -6.44 20.35 -8.46
CA ASP A 152 -7.75 20.32 -9.14
C ASP A 152 -7.94 18.98 -9.85
N GLU A 153 -9.13 18.40 -9.76
CA GLU A 153 -9.42 17.03 -10.24
C GLU A 153 -8.44 15.95 -9.71
N GLY A 154 -7.91 16.15 -8.50
CA GLY A 154 -6.91 15.32 -7.85
C GLY A 154 -7.43 14.04 -7.17
N PRO A 155 -6.54 13.35 -6.41
CA PRO A 155 -6.93 12.18 -5.64
C PRO A 155 -7.93 12.56 -4.54
N LYS A 156 -8.76 11.60 -4.13
CA LYS A 156 -9.65 11.81 -2.98
C LYS A 156 -8.83 11.92 -1.70
N ALA A 157 -9.25 12.77 -0.76
CA ALA A 157 -8.55 12.87 0.53
C ALA A 157 -8.57 11.54 1.31
N TYR A 158 -9.69 10.83 1.25
CA TYR A 158 -9.86 9.47 1.76
C TYR A 158 -11.02 8.78 1.02
N THR A 159 -11.16 7.48 1.21
CA THR A 159 -12.31 6.70 0.76
C THR A 159 -12.86 5.87 1.91
N THR A 160 -14.17 5.59 1.89
CA THR A 160 -14.79 4.61 2.77
C THR A 160 -15.13 3.33 2.01
N VAL A 161 -15.02 2.18 2.69
CA VAL A 161 -15.31 0.86 2.11
C VAL A 161 -16.02 0.01 3.15
N GLU A 162 -17.22 -0.48 2.82
CA GLU A 162 -17.95 -1.47 3.62
C GLU A 162 -17.42 -2.88 3.33
N MET A 163 -17.07 -3.62 4.38
CA MET A 163 -16.46 -4.95 4.32
C MET A 163 -17.17 -5.89 5.29
N GLY A 164 -18.34 -6.40 4.88
CA GLY A 164 -19.25 -7.10 5.79
C GLY A 164 -19.92 -6.11 6.72
N ASP A 165 -19.86 -6.35 8.03
CA ASP A 165 -20.43 -5.46 9.06
C ASP A 165 -19.44 -4.38 9.54
N THR A 166 -18.26 -4.28 8.92
CA THR A 166 -17.23 -3.30 9.27
C THR A 166 -17.07 -2.26 8.18
N THR A 167 -17.07 -0.99 8.54
CA THR A 167 -16.74 0.12 7.65
C THR A 167 -15.30 0.55 7.86
N LEU A 168 -14.53 0.62 6.77
CA LEU A 168 -13.17 1.13 6.74
C LEU A 168 -13.16 2.55 6.21
N ALA A 169 -12.36 3.44 6.79
CA ALA A 169 -11.93 4.68 6.16
C ALA A 169 -10.42 4.62 5.87
N ILE A 170 -10.04 4.89 4.63
CA ILE A 170 -8.68 4.71 4.13
C ILE A 170 -8.17 6.02 3.55
N THR A 171 -7.09 6.56 4.09
CA THR A 171 -6.40 7.77 3.58
C THR A 171 -4.94 7.48 3.22
N GLY A 172 -4.33 8.40 2.47
CA GLY A 172 -2.97 8.33 2.01
C GLY A 172 -2.17 9.57 2.43
N ILE A 173 -0.90 9.41 2.76
CA ILE A 173 0.05 10.51 2.98
C ILE A 173 1.39 10.21 2.30
N SER A 174 2.15 11.25 2.05
CA SER A 174 3.49 11.17 1.47
C SER A 174 4.40 12.23 2.06
N HIS A 175 5.73 12.02 2.02
CA HIS A 175 6.64 13.13 2.24
C HIS A 175 6.32 14.31 1.33
N ASN A 176 6.60 15.51 1.84
CA ASN A 176 6.73 16.68 0.99
C ASN A 176 8.06 16.49 0.25
N GLY A 177 8.04 16.45 -1.08
CA GLY A 177 9.27 16.41 -1.86
C GLY A 177 10.08 17.69 -1.72
N LEU A 178 10.84 18.03 -2.75
CA LEU A 178 11.57 19.30 -2.74
C LEU A 178 10.60 20.44 -3.06
N THR A 179 10.35 21.32 -2.08
CA THR A 179 9.36 22.42 -2.14
C THR A 179 9.58 23.45 -3.26
N PHE A 180 10.71 23.38 -3.99
CA PHE A 180 11.00 24.25 -5.13
C PHE A 180 10.83 23.54 -6.49
N ILE A 181 10.39 22.28 -6.49
CA ILE A 181 10.11 21.45 -7.69
C ILE A 181 8.66 20.96 -7.62
N GLU A 182 7.74 21.82 -7.18
CA GLU A 182 6.31 21.49 -7.13
C GLU A 182 5.70 21.74 -8.51
N PRO A 183 4.99 20.76 -9.09
CA PRO A 183 4.24 20.99 -10.32
C PRO A 183 3.22 22.11 -10.11
N GLU A 184 2.99 22.93 -11.14
CA GLU A 184 2.04 24.03 -11.07
C GLU A 184 0.65 23.53 -10.66
N GLY A 185 0.01 24.21 -9.71
CA GLY A 185 -1.33 23.85 -9.23
C GLY A 185 -1.37 22.70 -8.22
N VAL A 186 -0.23 22.14 -7.82
CA VAL A 186 -0.16 21.10 -6.78
C VAL A 186 0.28 21.68 -5.45
N GLN A 187 -0.44 21.34 -4.38
CA GLN A 187 -0.06 21.64 -3.01
C GLN A 187 0.29 20.34 -2.26
N PHE A 188 1.47 20.32 -1.65
CA PHE A 188 1.90 19.26 -0.73
C PHE A 188 1.71 19.73 0.73
N LEU A 189 0.82 19.07 1.46
CA LEU A 189 0.61 19.34 2.87
C LEU A 189 1.56 18.52 3.73
N GLU A 190 2.02 19.11 4.81
CA GLU A 190 2.71 18.39 5.87
C GLU A 190 1.86 17.19 6.37
N PRO A 191 2.42 15.97 6.45
CA PRO A 191 1.64 14.75 6.70
C PRO A 191 0.76 14.75 7.95
N MET A 192 1.26 15.23 9.09
CA MET A 192 0.49 15.30 10.33
C MET A 192 -0.68 16.28 10.21
N ALA A 193 -0.44 17.48 9.66
CA ALA A 193 -1.48 18.46 9.40
C ALA A 193 -2.58 17.91 8.46
N ALA A 194 -2.19 17.18 7.41
CA ALA A 194 -3.13 16.53 6.51
C ALA A 194 -4.01 15.49 7.23
N LEU A 195 -3.40 14.68 8.11
CA LEU A 195 -4.12 13.70 8.92
C LEU A 195 -5.07 14.36 9.93
N ASP A 196 -4.65 15.46 10.56
CA ASP A 196 -5.48 16.21 11.52
C ASP A 196 -6.78 16.74 10.90
N GLU A 197 -6.78 17.02 9.59
CA GLU A 197 -7.98 17.45 8.87
C GLU A 197 -8.96 16.30 8.56
N VAL A 198 -8.43 15.12 8.18
CA VAL A 198 -9.27 14.03 7.64
C VAL A 198 -9.66 12.99 8.68
N ILE A 199 -8.79 12.66 9.65
CA ILE A 199 -9.06 11.59 10.62
C ILE A 199 -10.34 11.84 11.44
N PRO A 200 -10.66 13.06 11.91
CA PRO A 200 -11.91 13.30 12.62
C PRO A 200 -13.17 12.93 11.81
N GLN A 201 -13.14 13.17 10.49
CA GLN A 201 -14.23 12.82 9.58
C GLN A 201 -14.28 11.31 9.36
N MET A 202 -13.12 10.70 9.10
CA MET A 202 -12.97 9.25 8.94
C MET A 202 -13.51 8.48 10.15
N ARG A 203 -13.22 8.95 11.38
CA ARG A 203 -13.70 8.34 12.63
C ARG A 203 -15.19 8.51 12.87
N ALA A 204 -15.81 9.54 12.31
CA ALA A 204 -17.26 9.71 12.38
C ALA A 204 -18.00 8.78 11.41
N GLU A 205 -17.33 8.29 10.37
CA GLU A 205 -17.92 7.54 9.26
C GLU A 205 -17.54 6.05 9.25
N ALA A 206 -16.50 5.64 9.98
CA ALA A 206 -15.95 4.28 9.91
C ALA A 206 -15.51 3.73 11.26
N ASP A 207 -15.58 2.41 11.37
CA ASP A 207 -15.11 1.63 12.52
C ASP A 207 -13.57 1.63 12.59
N ILE A 208 -12.94 1.41 11.43
CA ILE A 208 -11.49 1.21 11.33
C ILE A 208 -10.88 2.29 10.42
N VAL A 209 -9.85 2.97 10.93
CA VAL A 209 -9.07 3.98 10.19
C VAL A 209 -7.74 3.38 9.75
N VAL A 210 -7.52 3.42 8.44
CA VAL A 210 -6.31 2.94 7.78
C VAL A 210 -5.58 4.12 7.15
N VAL A 211 -4.29 4.24 7.44
CA VAL A 211 -3.41 5.25 6.84
C VAL A 211 -2.33 4.54 6.02
N LEU A 212 -2.26 4.88 4.74
CA LEU A 212 -1.20 4.46 3.84
C LEU A 212 -0.17 5.59 3.76
N ALA A 213 1.10 5.27 3.94
CA ALA A 213 2.14 6.29 3.98
C ALA A 213 3.29 5.94 3.05
N PHE A 214 3.78 6.94 2.32
CA PHE A 214 5.06 6.87 1.63
C PHE A 214 6.06 7.83 2.28
N GLU A 215 6.99 7.27 3.05
CA GLU A 215 8.07 7.98 3.75
C GLU A 215 7.60 9.27 4.46
N PRO A 216 6.74 9.25 5.49
CA PRO A 216 6.33 10.48 6.19
C PRO A 216 7.46 11.07 7.07
N GLN A 217 8.71 10.81 6.68
CA GLN A 217 9.94 11.36 7.22
C GLN A 217 10.08 11.13 8.73
N ARG A 218 10.32 12.21 9.49
CA ARG A 218 10.59 12.14 10.93
C ARG A 218 9.34 11.95 11.78
N GLN A 219 8.15 11.90 11.17
CA GLN A 219 6.87 11.93 11.87
C GLN A 219 6.27 10.56 12.09
N THR A 220 6.81 9.50 11.47
CA THR A 220 6.26 8.14 11.58
C THR A 220 5.98 7.75 13.03
N ASN A 221 6.90 8.02 13.96
CA ASN A 221 6.72 7.69 15.37
C ASN A 221 5.55 8.43 16.04
N SER A 222 5.33 9.70 15.66
CA SER A 222 4.23 10.50 16.18
C SER A 222 2.90 10.05 15.58
N ILE A 223 2.88 9.75 14.29
CA ILE A 223 1.68 9.27 13.58
C ILE A 223 1.24 7.91 14.12
N VAL A 224 2.18 6.95 14.21
CA VAL A 224 1.89 5.61 14.76
C VAL A 224 1.56 5.64 16.26
N GLY A 225 1.93 6.72 16.96
CA GLY A 225 1.57 6.92 18.37
C GLY A 225 0.16 7.47 18.59
N ARG A 226 -0.62 7.73 17.53
CA ARG A 226 -1.98 8.23 17.66
C ARG A 226 -2.95 7.11 18.03
N ASP A 227 -3.92 7.43 18.87
CA ASP A 227 -4.98 6.51 19.30
C ASP A 227 -6.21 6.54 18.37
N ASP A 228 -6.15 7.29 17.28
CA ASP A 228 -7.21 7.43 16.29
C ASP A 228 -6.82 6.84 14.92
N ILE A 229 -5.78 6.01 14.87
CA ILE A 229 -5.41 5.17 13.72
C ILE A 229 -5.41 3.71 14.18
N ASP A 230 -5.97 2.80 13.39
CA ASP A 230 -5.94 1.35 13.70
C ASP A 230 -4.87 0.63 12.89
N VAL A 231 -4.68 1.01 11.62
CA VAL A 231 -3.69 0.38 10.74
C VAL A 231 -2.88 1.44 10.01
N PHE A 232 -1.56 1.30 10.06
CA PHE A 232 -0.62 2.16 9.39
C PHE A 232 0.31 1.33 8.49
N ILE A 233 0.20 1.50 7.18
CA ILE A 233 0.98 0.76 6.17
C ILE A 233 1.99 1.70 5.53
N GLU A 234 3.28 1.49 5.82
CA GLU A 234 4.36 2.36 5.38
C GLU A 234 5.17 1.75 4.22
N GLY A 235 5.30 2.51 3.14
CA GLY A 235 6.36 2.35 2.14
C GLY A 235 7.52 3.31 2.41
N GLY A 236 8.70 2.99 1.87
CA GLY A 236 9.90 3.78 2.11
C GLY A 236 11.21 3.02 1.93
N GLN A 237 11.29 2.32 0.81
CA GLN A 237 12.44 1.52 0.39
C GLN A 237 12.88 0.50 1.43
N HIS A 238 11.95 -0.06 2.20
CA HIS A 238 12.26 -1.06 3.20
C HIS A 238 12.78 -2.34 2.54
N ARG A 239 14.09 -2.56 2.63
CA ARG A 239 14.76 -3.76 2.08
C ARG A 239 14.92 -4.86 3.12
N ASN A 240 15.02 -4.45 4.39
CA ASN A 240 15.14 -5.34 5.54
C ASN A 240 13.80 -5.98 5.91
N HIS A 241 13.89 -6.99 6.76
CA HIS A 241 12.74 -7.60 7.37
C HIS A 241 12.43 -6.87 8.66
N PHE A 242 11.20 -6.39 8.78
CA PHE A 242 10.72 -5.75 10.00
C PHE A 242 9.48 -6.47 10.47
N GLU A 243 9.48 -6.88 11.72
CA GLU A 243 8.28 -7.32 12.42
C GLU A 243 7.30 -6.14 12.52
N PRO A 244 5.99 -6.42 12.57
CA PRO A 244 4.97 -5.43 12.84
C PRO A 244 5.19 -4.82 14.23
N ILE A 245 4.82 -3.56 14.38
CA ILE A 245 4.87 -2.85 15.66
C ILE A 245 3.45 -2.49 16.05
N VAL A 246 3.07 -2.76 17.29
CA VAL A 246 1.82 -2.27 17.87
C VAL A 246 2.15 -1.10 18.80
N ARG A 247 1.46 0.03 18.63
CA ARG A 247 1.51 1.17 19.57
C ARG A 247 0.10 1.64 19.88
N GLY A 248 -0.29 1.53 21.16
CA GLY A 248 -1.69 1.69 21.53
C GLY A 248 -2.54 0.69 20.74
N ARG A 249 -3.48 1.21 19.95
CA ARG A 249 -4.31 0.42 19.02
C ARG A 249 -3.78 0.36 17.59
N THR A 250 -2.74 1.13 17.24
CA THR A 250 -2.21 1.19 15.87
C THR A 250 -1.33 -0.03 15.57
N ILE A 251 -1.69 -0.79 14.54
CA ILE A 251 -0.86 -1.79 13.89
C ILE A 251 -0.02 -1.12 12.80
N TRP A 252 1.29 -1.09 12.97
CA TRP A 252 2.24 -0.59 11.97
C TRP A 252 2.91 -1.73 11.23
N VAL A 253 2.65 -1.80 9.93
CA VAL A 253 3.30 -2.72 8.98
C VAL A 253 4.03 -1.96 7.89
N ARG A 254 4.98 -2.64 7.24
CA ARG A 254 5.83 -2.04 6.20
C ARG A 254 5.73 -2.80 4.88
N SER A 255 5.43 -2.07 3.80
CA SER A 255 5.58 -2.53 2.42
C SER A 255 7.05 -2.77 2.12
N ARG A 256 7.36 -3.88 1.45
CA ARG A 256 8.73 -4.14 1.00
C ARG A 256 8.97 -3.47 -0.34
N TYR A 257 10.16 -2.89 -0.53
CA TYR A 257 10.56 -2.24 -1.78
C TYR A 257 10.21 -3.08 -3.02
N GLN A 258 9.56 -2.45 -4.01
CA GLN A 258 9.07 -3.05 -5.26
C GLN A 258 8.16 -4.27 -5.07
N THR A 259 7.54 -4.39 -3.90
CA THR A 259 6.71 -5.55 -3.54
C THR A 259 7.46 -6.87 -3.77
N MET A 260 8.78 -6.89 -3.60
CA MET A 260 9.57 -8.13 -3.71
C MET A 260 9.10 -9.18 -2.69
N ARG A 261 8.55 -8.70 -1.58
CA ARG A 261 7.62 -9.46 -0.74
C ARG A 261 6.30 -8.71 -0.69
N MET A 262 5.23 -9.44 -0.91
CA MET A 262 3.89 -8.92 -0.68
C MET A 262 3.58 -8.99 0.82
N GLY A 263 2.93 -7.96 1.33
CA GLY A 263 2.29 -8.01 2.63
C GLY A 263 0.88 -8.59 2.55
N GLU A 264 0.53 -9.42 3.50
CA GLU A 264 -0.83 -9.91 3.71
C GLU A 264 -1.16 -9.73 5.19
N LEU A 265 -1.89 -8.66 5.50
CA LEU A 265 -2.35 -8.35 6.85
C LEU A 265 -3.76 -8.92 7.01
N ARG A 266 -3.91 -9.88 7.92
CA ARG A 266 -5.18 -10.53 8.24
C ARG A 266 -5.66 -10.01 9.58
N LEU A 267 -6.91 -9.54 9.64
CA LEU A 267 -7.49 -8.87 10.81
C LEU A 267 -8.73 -9.64 11.29
N TRP A 268 -8.82 -9.84 12.59
CA TRP A 268 -10.03 -10.29 13.28
C TRP A 268 -10.60 -9.11 14.04
N ILE A 269 -11.87 -8.85 13.79
CA ILE A 269 -12.58 -7.67 14.26
C ILE A 269 -13.80 -8.12 15.04
N GLU A 270 -13.92 -7.63 16.28
CA GLU A 270 -15.05 -7.86 17.19
C GLU A 270 -15.46 -6.51 17.76
N ASP A 271 -16.76 -6.19 17.75
CA ASP A 271 -17.30 -4.92 18.27
C ASP A 271 -16.54 -3.67 17.76
N SER A 272 -16.24 -3.64 16.46
CA SER A 272 -15.48 -2.56 15.78
C SER A 272 -14.04 -2.38 16.28
N LEU A 273 -13.48 -3.36 16.99
CA LEU A 273 -12.11 -3.38 17.48
C LEU A 273 -11.32 -4.53 16.85
N ILE A 274 -10.07 -4.27 16.47
CA ILE A 274 -9.17 -5.34 16.03
C ILE A 274 -8.68 -6.09 17.26
N THR A 275 -9.11 -7.34 17.42
CA THR A 275 -8.74 -8.19 18.57
C THR A 275 -7.52 -9.06 18.27
N LYS A 276 -7.32 -9.41 17.00
CA LYS A 276 -6.17 -10.16 16.52
C LYS A 276 -5.73 -9.72 15.14
N ALA A 277 -4.43 -9.75 14.89
CA ALA A 277 -3.86 -9.51 13.58
C ALA A 277 -2.65 -10.42 13.30
N ILE A 278 -2.51 -10.80 12.03
CA ILE A 278 -1.36 -11.53 11.53
C ILE A 278 -0.80 -10.76 10.32
N ASP A 279 0.45 -10.29 10.43
CA ASP A 279 1.18 -9.77 9.28
C ASP A 279 2.00 -10.90 8.65
N ARG A 280 1.68 -11.24 7.40
CA ARG A 280 2.37 -12.28 6.64
C ARG A 280 3.17 -11.62 5.51
N LYS A 281 4.47 -11.94 5.41
CA LYS A 281 5.31 -11.53 4.28
C LYS A 281 5.50 -12.68 3.30
N ILE A 282 4.93 -12.54 2.11
CA ILE A 282 4.98 -13.57 1.08
C ILE A 282 6.15 -13.26 0.14
N ASP A 283 7.15 -14.15 0.05
CA ASP A 283 8.20 -14.04 -0.96
C ASP A 283 7.57 -14.22 -2.34
N LEU A 284 7.75 -13.27 -3.25
CA LEU A 284 7.23 -13.38 -4.61
C LEU A 284 8.33 -13.87 -5.55
N ASP A 285 8.88 -15.05 -5.26
CA ASP A 285 9.96 -15.65 -6.05
C ASP A 285 9.45 -16.52 -7.21
N ASP A 286 10.37 -17.15 -7.95
CA ASP A 286 10.11 -17.98 -9.12
C ASP A 286 9.26 -19.25 -8.84
N GLN A 287 9.02 -19.60 -7.58
CA GLN A 287 8.10 -20.67 -7.20
C GLN A 287 6.63 -20.22 -7.13
N VAL A 288 6.39 -18.90 -7.12
CA VAL A 288 5.05 -18.32 -7.26
C VAL A 288 4.73 -18.19 -8.76
N SER A 289 3.63 -18.82 -9.19
CA SER A 289 3.18 -18.73 -10.58
C SER A 289 2.85 -17.30 -10.96
N SER A 290 2.94 -16.98 -12.25
CA SER A 290 2.55 -15.68 -12.79
C SER A 290 1.24 -15.80 -13.56
N THR A 291 0.34 -14.82 -13.43
CA THR A 291 -0.85 -14.76 -14.29
C THR A 291 -0.46 -14.37 -15.72
N ARG A 292 -1.11 -15.02 -16.70
CA ARG A 292 -0.74 -14.87 -18.12
C ARG A 292 -0.94 -13.44 -18.63
N ALA A 293 -1.98 -12.75 -18.18
CA ALA A 293 -2.31 -11.40 -18.63
C ALA A 293 -1.21 -10.40 -18.23
N LEU A 294 -0.89 -10.32 -16.93
CA LEU A 294 0.14 -9.42 -16.43
C LEU A 294 1.55 -9.81 -16.89
N LEU A 295 1.83 -11.11 -17.08
CA LEU A 295 3.11 -11.54 -17.65
C LEU A 295 3.27 -11.09 -19.11
N ARG A 296 2.20 -11.09 -19.91
CA ARG A 296 2.23 -10.54 -21.27
C ARG A 296 2.47 -9.03 -21.24
N LEU A 297 1.79 -8.31 -20.34
CA LEU A 297 1.96 -6.87 -20.19
C LEU A 297 3.41 -6.53 -19.78
N THR A 298 3.97 -7.29 -18.84
CA THR A 298 5.38 -7.15 -18.41
C THR A 298 6.34 -7.32 -19.59
N ARG A 299 6.15 -8.37 -20.41
CA ARG A 299 7.00 -8.61 -21.58
C ARG A 299 6.86 -7.53 -22.65
N ALA A 300 5.66 -6.99 -22.82
CA ALA A 300 5.43 -5.87 -23.74
C ALA A 300 6.14 -4.61 -23.25
N GLN A 301 6.03 -4.29 -21.95
CA GLN A 301 6.76 -3.19 -21.33
C GLN A 301 8.27 -3.34 -21.54
N SER A 302 8.85 -4.49 -21.19
CA SER A 302 10.30 -4.72 -21.38
C SER A 302 10.73 -4.51 -22.81
N LYS A 303 10.04 -5.13 -23.79
CA LYS A 303 10.38 -5.01 -25.21
C LYS A 303 10.35 -3.56 -25.71
N GLU A 304 9.34 -2.79 -25.31
CA GLU A 304 9.19 -1.40 -25.72
C GLU A 304 10.23 -0.49 -25.05
N LEU A 305 10.48 -0.70 -23.76
CA LEU A 305 11.53 0.03 -23.04
C LEU A 305 12.93 -0.27 -23.59
N ASP A 306 13.23 -1.52 -23.95
CA ASP A 306 14.51 -1.89 -24.56
C ASP A 306 14.71 -1.12 -25.88
N SER A 307 13.68 -1.05 -26.73
CA SER A 307 13.73 -0.27 -27.97
C SER A 307 13.98 1.22 -27.71
N ILE A 308 13.26 1.82 -26.76
CA ILE A 308 13.39 3.25 -26.44
C ILE A 308 14.76 3.55 -25.82
N ARG A 309 15.27 2.67 -24.96
CA ARG A 309 16.56 2.84 -24.30
C ARG A 309 17.72 2.65 -25.26
N GLN A 310 17.60 1.74 -26.23
CA GLN A 310 18.55 1.62 -27.33
C GLN A 310 18.62 2.92 -28.14
N ASP A 311 17.47 3.54 -28.41
CA ASP A 311 17.40 4.82 -29.13
C ASP A 311 17.95 6.00 -28.30
N LEU A 312 17.67 6.05 -27.00
CA LEU A 312 18.06 7.15 -26.11
C LEU A 312 19.50 7.07 -25.61
N PHE A 313 20.00 5.85 -25.36
CA PHE A 313 21.24 5.61 -24.61
C PHE A 313 22.24 4.72 -25.36
N GLY A 314 21.87 4.14 -26.50
CA GLY A 314 22.72 3.18 -27.21
C GLY A 314 22.86 1.83 -26.49
N LEU A 315 21.96 1.52 -25.55
CA LEU A 315 21.94 0.32 -24.71
C LEU A 315 21.13 -0.84 -25.31
#